data_AF-A0A383AIN8-F1
#
_entry.id   AF-A0A383AIN8-F1
#
_cell.length_a   1.000
_cell.length_b   1.000
_cell.length_c   1.000
_cell.angle_alpha   90.00
_cell.angle_beta   90.00
_cell.angle_gamma   90.00
#
_symmetry.space_group_name_H-M   'P 1'
#
loop_
_entity.id
_entity.type
_entity.pdbx_description
1 polymer ?
#
loop_
_entity_poly.entity_id
_entity_poly.type
_entity_poly.pdbx_seq_one_letter_code
_entity_poly.pdbx_strand_id
1 'polypeptide(L)' 'SRYEGDWKNDKRDGQGVMIYLDDGRRLEGKFKENVFIGN' A
#
# COMPACT_ATOMS: atom_id res chain seq x y z
N SER A 1 1.39 -10.82 -0.13
CA SER A 1 1.28 -9.45 0.42
C SER A 1 -0.16 -9.00 0.35
N ARG A 2 -0.68 -8.38 1.41
CA ARG A 2 -2.04 -7.83 1.48
C ARG A 2 -1.92 -6.31 1.48
N TYR A 3 -2.75 -5.62 0.72
CA TYR A 3 -2.82 -4.16 0.75
C TYR A 3 -4.20 -3.75 1.24
N GLU A 4 -4.22 -2.87 2.24
CA GLU A 4 -5.43 -2.28 2.80
C GLU A 4 -5.29 -0.77 2.71
N GLY A 5 -6.09 -0.14 1.85
CA GLY A 5 -5.97 1.29 1.60
C GLY A 5 -6.80 1.74 0.41
N ASP A 6 -6.57 2.97 0.00
CA ASP A 6 -7.27 3.57 -1.11
C ASP A 6 -6.85 2.95 -2.46
N TRP A 7 -7.86 2.75 -3.30
CA TRP A 7 -7.73 2.26 -4.67
C TRP A 7 -8.37 3.24 -5.62
N LYS A 8 -7.69 3.54 -6.73
CA LYS A 8 -8.19 4.38 -7.80
C LYS A 8 -7.78 3.79 -9.13
N ASN A 9 -8.77 3.58 -10.03
CA ASN A 9 -8.56 2.96 -11.34
C ASN A 9 -7.79 1.62 -11.25
N ASP A 10 -8.18 0.75 -10.32
CA ASP A 10 -7.55 -0.55 -10.09
C ASP A 10 -6.06 -0.47 -9.68
N LYS A 11 -5.57 0.72 -9.31
CA LYS A 11 -4.23 0.96 -8.76
C LYS A 11 -4.32 1.41 -7.32
N ARG A 12 -3.30 1.07 -6.52
CA ARG A 12 -3.13 1.60 -5.16
C ARG A 12 -2.76 3.08 -5.25
N ASP A 13 -3.64 3.93 -4.76
CA ASP A 13 -3.53 5.39 -4.89
C ASP A 13 -4.24 6.06 -3.73
N GLY A 14 -3.50 6.76 -2.87
CA GLY A 14 -3.99 7.33 -1.61
C GLY A 14 -3.24 6.76 -0.41
N GLN A 15 -3.83 6.76 0.78
CA GLN A 15 -3.20 6.17 1.96
C GLN A 15 -3.46 4.67 2.01
N GLY A 16 -2.46 3.91 2.44
CA GLY A 16 -2.62 2.48 2.60
C GLY A 16 -1.56 1.83 3.47
N VAL A 17 -1.84 0.58 3.80
CA VAL A 17 -0.99 -0.31 4.57
C VAL A 17 -0.74 -1.56 3.73
N MET A 18 0.52 -1.82 3.42
CA MET A 18 0.95 -3.05 2.76
C MET A 18 1.55 -3.99 3.79
N ILE A 19 0.92 -5.15 3.96
CA ILE A 19 1.34 -6.22 4.85
C ILE A 19 2.07 -7.28 4.02
N TYR A 20 3.36 -7.46 4.31
CA TYR A 20 4.17 -8.53 3.74
C TYR A 20 3.90 -9.79 4.54
N LEU A 21 3.25 -10.77 3.91
CA LEU A 21 2.96 -12.06 4.55
C LEU A 21 4.21 -12.91 4.78
N ASP A 22 5.32 -12.54 4.14
CA ASP A 22 6.61 -13.25 4.23
C ASP A 22 7.30 -13.03 5.59
N ASP A 23 7.40 -11.77 6.04
CA ASP A 23 8.07 -11.38 7.29
C ASP A 23 7.11 -10.73 8.31
N GLY A 24 5.83 -10.58 7.96
CA GLY A 24 4.85 -9.84 8.76
C GLY A 24 5.06 -8.31 8.76
N ARG A 25 6.03 -7.78 8.01
CA ARG A 25 6.29 -6.33 7.92
C ARG A 25 5.07 -5.59 7.41
N ARG A 26 4.81 -4.44 8.03
CA ARG A 26 3.72 -3.54 7.66
C ARG A 26 4.34 -2.23 7.17
N LEU A 27 4.08 -1.87 5.92
CA LEU A 27 4.42 -0.58 5.35
C LEU A 27 3.17 0.28 5.30
N GLU A 28 3.09 1.25 6.20
CA GLU A 28 2.06 2.28 6.20
C GLU A 28 2.59 3.53 5.50
N GLY A 29 1.79 4.10 4.60
CA GLY A 29 2.14 5.35 3.94
C GLY A 29 1.29 5.59 2.71
N LYS A 30 1.72 6.54 1.90
CA LYS A 30 1.01 6.94 0.69
C LYS A 30 1.44 6.07 -0.49
N PHE A 31 0.47 5.66 -1.29
CA PHE A 31 0.65 4.95 -2.54
C PHE A 31 0.17 5.86 -3.68
N LYS A 32 0.85 5.79 -4.82
CA LYS A 32 0.43 6.47 -6.04
C LYS A 32 0.74 5.56 -7.21
N GLU A 33 -0.28 5.24 -8.00
CA GLU A 33 -0.15 4.36 -9.16
C GLU A 33 0.59 3.04 -8.88
N ASN A 34 0.29 2.36 -7.77
CA ASN A 34 0.98 1.15 -7.29
C ASN A 34 2.40 1.32 -6.73
N VAL A 35 2.92 2.55 -6.69
CA VAL A 35 4.23 2.87 -6.11
C VAL A 35 4.04 3.37 -4.68
N PHE A 36 4.83 2.84 -3.74
CA PHE A 36 4.88 3.36 -2.38
C PHE A 36 5.71 4.65 -2.35
N ILE A 37 5.10 5.74 -1.92
CA ILE A 37 5.70 7.08 -1.82
C ILE A 37 6.25 7.34 -0.42
N GLY A 38 5.75 6.63 0.61
CA GLY A 38 6.08 6.92 2.01
C GLY A 38 5.07 7.87 2.65
N ASN A 39 5.34 8.26 3.89
CA ASN A 39 4.54 9.23 4.65
C ASN A 39 5.24 10.58 4.71
#